data_AF-A0A520D256-F1
#
_entry.id   AF-A0A520D256-F1
#
_cell.length_a   1.000
_cell.length_b   1.000
_cell.length_c   1.000
_cell.angle_alpha   90.00
_cell.angle_beta   90.00
_cell.angle_gamma   90.00
#
_symmetry.space_group_name_H-M   'P 1'
#
loop_
_entity.id
_entity.type
_entity.pdbx_description
1 polymer ?
#
loop_
_entity_poly.entity_id
_entity_poly.type
_entity_poly.pdbx_seq_one_letter_code
_entity_poly.pdbx_strand_id
1 'polypeptide(L)' 'MTDWYANPATPTERMKVTVAILDQDLRADAVRVAASRQVSQSGQWTDAPVQAATVQKLEEIILAKARDLRQSAVAG' A
#
# COMPACT_ATOMS: atom_id res chain seq x y z
N MET A 1 5.21 9.94 -8.16
CA MET A 1 4.99 10.44 -6.79
C MET A 1 3.80 9.70 -6.23
N THR A 2 3.89 9.10 -5.04
CA THR A 2 2.75 8.39 -4.41
C THR A 2 2.08 9.31 -3.42
N ASP A 3 0.78 9.50 -3.57
CA ASP A 3 -0.02 10.43 -2.77
C ASP A 3 -0.52 9.83 -1.45
N TRP A 4 -0.85 10.70 -0.51
CA TRP A 4 -1.50 10.34 0.75
C TRP A 4 -3.00 10.12 0.51
N TYR A 5 -3.51 8.99 0.97
CA TYR A 5 -4.94 8.71 1.03
C TYR A 5 -5.48 9.01 2.42
N ALA A 6 -6.48 9.89 2.52
CA ALA A 6 -7.27 10.08 3.73
C ALA A 6 -8.65 9.47 3.51
N ASN A 7 -9.10 8.62 4.43
CA ASN A 7 -10.44 8.06 4.35
C ASN A 7 -11.47 9.17 4.66
N PRO A 8 -12.44 9.46 3.77
CA PRO A 8 -13.42 10.51 4.00
C PRO A 8 -14.29 10.27 5.25
N ALA A 9 -14.43 9.02 5.72
CA ALA A 9 -15.10 8.70 6.98
C ALA A 9 -14.24 9.02 8.22
N THR A 10 -12.93 9.17 8.06
CA THR A 10 -11.97 9.50 9.14
C THR A 10 -10.94 10.52 8.61
N PRO A 11 -11.35 11.78 8.38
CA PRO A 11 -10.49 12.81 7.80
C PRO A 11 -9.33 13.23 8.73
N THR A 12 -9.36 12.79 9.99
CA THR A 12 -8.27 12.94 10.95
C THR A 12 -7.16 11.91 10.76
N GLU A 13 -7.29 10.98 9.82
CA GLU A 13 -6.28 9.97 9.51
C GLU A 13 -5.85 10.05 8.04
N ARG A 14 -4.54 9.95 7.82
CA ARG A 14 -3.98 9.80 6.48
C ARG A 14 -3.04 8.62 6.43
N MET A 15 -3.05 7.92 5.31
CA MET A 15 -2.20 6.78 5.05
C MET A 15 -1.52 6.93 3.69
N LYS A 16 -0.25 6.60 3.62
CA LYS A 16 0.52 6.52 2.38
C LYS A 16 1.06 5.11 2.26
N VAL A 17 0.80 4.48 1.12
CA VAL A 17 1.34 3.17 0.79
C VAL A 17 2.36 3.37 -0.31
N THR A 18 3.58 2.88 -0.09
CA THR A 18 4.65 2.87 -1.08
C THR A 18 4.89 1.43 -1.50
N VAL A 19 4.83 1.18 -2.81
CA VAL A 19 5.08 -0.14 -3.38
C VAL A 19 6.31 -0.04 -4.27
N ALA A 20 7.30 -0.89 -4.01
CA ALA A 20 8.49 -1.01 -4.86
C ALA A 20 8.50 -2.40 -5.49
N ILE A 21 8.69 -2.44 -6.82
CA ILE A 21 8.92 -3.67 -7.58
C ILE A 21 10.43 -3.85 -7.66
N LEU A 22 10.93 -4.97 -7.14
CA LEU A 22 12.35 -5.27 -7.01
C LEU A 22 12.88 -6.09 -8.20
N ASP A 23 12.01 -6.74 -8.97
CA ASP A 23 12.40 -7.59 -10.10
C ASP A 23 11.38 -7.50 -11.25
N GLN A 24 11.88 -7.53 -12.49
CA GLN A 24 11.10 -7.51 -13.73
C GLN A 24 10.17 -8.73 -13.85
N ASP A 25 10.53 -9.83 -13.22
CA ASP A 25 9.72 -11.04 -13.25
C ASP A 25 8.45 -10.98 -12.38
N LEU A 26 8.14 -9.88 -11.68
CA LEU A 26 6.91 -9.73 -10.87
C LEU A 26 6.62 -10.99 -10.02
N ARG A 27 7.68 -11.55 -9.43
CA ARG A 27 7.60 -12.70 -8.54
C ARG A 27 7.01 -12.23 -7.21
N ALA A 28 6.23 -13.07 -6.53
CA ALA A 28 5.52 -12.67 -5.31
C ALA A 28 6.45 -12.25 -4.16
N ASP A 29 7.71 -12.67 -4.21
CA ASP A 29 8.79 -12.30 -3.31
C ASP A 29 9.53 -11.00 -3.69
N ALA A 30 9.30 -10.48 -4.90
CA ALA A 30 10.00 -9.30 -5.42
C ALA A 30 9.23 -7.99 -5.25
N VAL A 31 8.17 -7.94 -4.41
CA VAL A 31 7.42 -6.72 -4.14
C VAL A 31 7.61 -6.32 -2.68
N ARG A 32 8.04 -5.08 -2.44
CA ARG A 32 8.12 -4.50 -1.10
C ARG A 32 7.00 -3.49 -0.90
N VAL A 33 6.17 -3.73 0.10
CA VAL A 33 5.10 -2.83 0.51
C VAL A 33 5.49 -2.15 1.81
N ALA A 34 5.38 -0.82 1.84
CA ALA A 34 5.54 -0.04 3.06
C ALA A 34 4.32 0.85 3.23
N ALA A 35 3.72 0.85 4.41
CA ALA A 35 2.60 1.72 4.75
C ALA A 35 3.02 2.68 5.88
N SER A 36 2.69 3.95 5.73
CA SER A 36 2.86 4.99 6.76
C SER A 36 1.49 5.54 7.10
N ARG A 37 1.17 5.63 8.39
CA ARG A 37 -0.08 6.23 8.88
C ARG A 37 0.23 7.40 9.79
N GLN A 38 -0.53 8.46 9.64
CA GLN A 38 -0.49 9.62 10.51
C GLN A 38 -1.89 9.99 10.95
N VAL A 39 -2.00 10.47 12.18
CA VAL A 39 -3.25 10.96 12.77
C VAL A 39 -3.06 12.44 13.10
N SER A 40 -4.07 13.24 12.77
CA SER A 40 -4.13 14.65 13.13
C SER A 40 -4.55 14.77 14.59
N GLN A 41 -3.61 15.18 15.44
CA GLN A 41 -3.82 15.48 16.85
C GLN A 41 -3.50 16.96 17.08
N SER A 42 -4.48 17.72 17.57
CA SER A 42 -4.30 19.16 17.85
C SER A 42 -3.82 19.97 16.63
N GLY A 43 -4.22 19.57 15.42
CA GLY A 43 -3.80 20.20 14.17
C GLY A 43 -2.39 19.83 13.69
N GLN A 44 -1.71 18.89 14.36
CA GLN A 44 -0.41 18.36 13.96
C GLN A 44 -0.55 16.90 13.53
N TRP A 45 0.17 16.51 12.48
CA TRP A 45 0.20 15.12 12.01
C TRP A 45 1.27 14.35 12.76
N THR A 46 0.85 13.34 13.52
CA THR A 46 1.75 12.47 14.30
C THR A 46 1.73 11.07 13.70
N ASP A 47 2.90 10.44 13.59
CA ASP A 47 3.01 9.04 13.17
C ASP A 47 2.25 8.13 14.12
N ALA A 48 1.46 7.23 13.53
CA ALA A 48 0.69 6.26 14.28
C ALA A 48 0.91 4.87 13.69
N PRO A 49 0.90 3.82 14.53
CA PRO A 49 1.12 2.47 14.05
C PRO A 49 0.05 2.10 13.02
N VAL A 50 0.50 1.48 11.93
CA VAL A 50 -0.37 0.74 11.02
C VAL A 50 -0.60 -0.62 11.65
N GLN A 51 -1.85 -1.05 11.73
CA GLN A 51 -2.16 -2.39 12.21
C GLN A 51 -1.54 -3.43 11.27
N ALA A 52 -0.89 -4.45 11.84
CA ALA A 52 -0.21 -5.49 11.06
C ALA A 52 -1.18 -6.18 10.07
N ALA A 53 -2.43 -6.42 10.48
CA ALA A 53 -3.47 -6.98 9.61
C ALA A 53 -3.76 -6.12 8.36
N THR A 54 -3.64 -4.79 8.47
CA THR A 54 -3.83 -3.89 7.33
C THR A 54 -2.67 -4.00 6.34
N VAL A 55 -1.43 -4.10 6.83
CA VAL A 55 -0.25 -4.29 5.99
C VAL A 55 -0.36 -5.61 5.22
N GLN A 56 -0.67 -6.70 5.93
CA GLN A 56 -0.81 -8.03 5.34
C GLN A 56 -1.90 -8.09 4.27
N LYS A 57 -3.07 -7.49 4.53
CA LYS A 57 -4.15 -7.40 3.54
C LYS A 57 -3.76 -6.61 2.30
N LEU A 58 -2.98 -5.54 2.46
CA LEU A 58 -2.48 -4.75 1.33
C LEU A 58 -1.49 -5.55 0.49
N GLU A 59 -0.59 -6.31 1.12
CA GLU A 59 0.33 -7.22 0.42
C GLU A 59 -0.43 -8.25 -0.42
N GLU A 60 -1.42 -8.92 0.16
CA GLU A 60 -2.25 -9.90 -0.57
C GLU A 60 -2.96 -9.28 -1.78
N ILE A 61 -3.57 -8.10 -1.63
CA ILE A 61 -4.25 -7.39 -2.72
C ILE A 61 -3.27 -7.02 -3.84
N ILE A 62 -2.10 -6.49 -3.46
CA ILE A 62 -1.06 -6.07 -4.42
C ILE A 62 -0.54 -7.29 -5.19
N LEU A 63 -0.27 -8.41 -4.50
CA LEU A 63 0.18 -9.66 -5.11
C LEU A 63 -0.87 -10.24 -6.07
N ALA A 64 -2.14 -10.25 -5.67
CA ALA A 64 -3.23 -10.68 -6.53
C ALA A 64 -3.31 -9.81 -7.80
N LYS A 65 -3.22 -8.48 -7.64
CA LYS A 65 -3.29 -7.55 -8.79
C LYS A 65 -2.07 -7.64 -9.71
N ALA A 66 -0.88 -7.84 -9.14
CA ALA A 66 0.35 -8.08 -9.91
C ALA A 66 0.24 -9.36 -10.75
N ARG A 67 -0.30 -10.44 -10.18
CA ARG A 67 -0.52 -11.71 -10.88
C ARG A 67 -1.56 -11.59 -12.00
N ASP A 68 -2.63 -10.84 -11.78
CA ASP A 68 -3.66 -10.52 -12.78
C ASP A 68 -3.08 -9.76 -13.97
N LEU A 69 -2.31 -8.70 -13.70
CA LEU A 69 -1.62 -7.92 -14.74
C LEU A 69 -0.63 -8.76 -15.54
N ARG A 70 0.15 -9.63 -14.88
CA ARG A 70 1.07 -10.56 -15.56
C ARG A 70 0.30 -11.52 -16.48
N GLN A 71 -0.79 -12.11 -16.01
CA GLN A 71 -1.60 -13.03 -16.82
C GLN A 71 -2.17 -12.32 -18.05
N SER A 72 -2.68 -11.10 -17.88
CA SER A 72 -3.20 -10.29 -18.98
C SER A 72 -2.11 -9.91 -19.99
N ALA A 73 -0.88 -9.64 -19.54
CA ALA A 73 0.24 -9.30 -20.42
C ALA A 73 0.83 -10.50 -21.20
N VAL A 74 0.67 -11.72 -20.71
CA VAL A 74 1.14 -12.96 -21.38
C VAL A 74 0.08 -13.51 -22.35
N ALA A 75 -1.19 -13.18 -22.15
CA ALA A 75 -2.30 -13.65 -22.97
C ALA A 75 -2.62 -12.76 -24.20
N GLY A 76 -1.87 -11.66 -24.40
CA GLY A 76 -1.95 -10.78 -25.57
C GLY A 76 -0.69 -10.86 -26.42
#